data_AF-A0A3S0QFK2-F1
#
_entry.id   AF-A0A3S0QFK2-F1
#
_cell.length_a   1.000
_cell.length_b   1.000
_cell.length_c   1.000
_cell.angle_alpha   90.00
_cell.angle_beta   90.00
_cell.angle_gamma   90.00
#
_symmetry.space_group_name_H-M   'P 1'
#
loop_
_entity.id
_entity.type
_entity.pdbx_description
1 polymer ?
#
loop_
_entity_poly.entity_id
_entity_poly.type
_entity_poly.pdbx_seq_one_letter_code
_entity_poly.pdbx_strand_id
1 'polypeptide(L)'
;MGDVNHPLNAIFLSRLLARLKMNERDITWTEYVRKNSYQLEQFISEFENQCRNVSHESDIILRKQKLVSKVIVWFLTSTDRALRDKVTRALYFYGRKFPEEFIALVEESLGYNDPYIWERTLAASYGIVMAQYNSIAESTSEITCYLDFVNPYTT
;
A
#
# COMPACT_ATOMS: atom_id res chain seq x y z
N MET A 1 6.71 -0.74 -16.00
CA MET A 1 5.90 0.32 -15.36
C MET A 1 6.73 0.93 -14.23
N GLY A 2 7.20 2.18 -14.35
CA GLY A 2 7.95 2.84 -13.27
C GLY A 2 9.10 3.77 -13.67
N ASP A 3 9.15 4.24 -14.92
CA ASP A 3 10.06 5.33 -15.29
C ASP A 3 9.43 6.67 -14.87
N VAL A 4 10.17 7.44 -14.07
CA VAL A 4 9.75 8.73 -13.49
C VAL A 4 9.59 9.80 -14.58
N ASN A 5 10.28 9.65 -15.72
CA ASN A 5 10.30 10.63 -16.80
C ASN A 5 9.44 10.24 -18.01
N HIS A 6 8.71 9.11 -17.95
CA HIS A 6 7.91 8.66 -19.08
C HIS A 6 6.49 9.26 -19.05
N PRO A 7 6.00 9.87 -20.15
CA PRO A 7 4.71 10.58 -20.21
C PRO A 7 3.49 9.69 -19.93
N LEU A 8 3.61 8.36 -20.10
CA LEU A 8 2.69 7.35 -19.55
C LEU A 8 3.03 7.06 -18.07
N ASN A 9 2.98 8.09 -17.22
CA ASN A 9 3.25 7.99 -15.79
C ASN A 9 2.14 7.19 -15.08
N ALA A 10 2.47 6.49 -14.00
CA ALA A 10 1.52 5.93 -13.04
C ALA A 10 0.41 6.91 -12.64
N ILE A 11 0.76 8.20 -12.53
CA ILE A 11 -0.18 9.28 -12.25
C ILE A 11 -1.19 9.47 -13.38
N PHE A 12 -0.75 9.38 -14.64
CA PHE A 12 -1.64 9.52 -15.79
C PHE A 12 -2.66 8.37 -15.82
N LEU A 13 -2.20 7.13 -15.65
CA LEU A 13 -3.07 5.97 -15.58
C LEU A 13 -4.08 6.12 -14.42
N SER A 14 -3.63 6.51 -13.24
CA SER A 14 -4.50 6.71 -12.09
C SER A 14 -5.60 7.75 -12.36
N ARG A 15 -5.22 8.89 -12.94
CA ARG A 15 -6.19 9.94 -13.32
C ARG A 15 -7.16 9.49 -14.40
N LEU A 16 -6.70 8.69 -15.36
CA LEU A 16 -7.55 8.14 -16.41
C LEU A 16 -8.60 7.20 -15.79
N LEU A 17 -8.16 6.25 -14.97
CA LEU A 17 -9.04 5.28 -14.31
C LEU A 17 -10.04 5.94 -13.38
N ALA A 18 -9.63 6.99 -12.64
CA ALA A 18 -10.53 7.75 -11.76
C ALA A 18 -11.66 8.47 -12.50
N ARG A 19 -11.44 8.85 -13.77
CA ARG A 19 -12.44 9.55 -14.59
C ARG A 19 -13.46 8.62 -15.25
N LEU A 20 -13.13 7.34 -15.38
CA LEU A 20 -14.03 6.36 -15.99
C LEU A 20 -15.22 6.08 -15.06
N LYS A 21 -16.39 5.84 -15.68
CA LYS A 21 -17.50 5.25 -14.93
C LYS A 21 -17.13 3.83 -14.50
N MET A 22 -17.73 3.37 -13.41
CA MET A 22 -17.45 2.03 -12.87
C MET A 22 -17.62 0.93 -13.93
N ASN A 23 -18.71 0.95 -14.69
CA ASN A 23 -18.97 -0.02 -15.76
C ASN A 23 -17.94 0.05 -16.92
N GLU A 24 -17.48 1.25 -17.29
CA GLU A 24 -16.46 1.44 -18.34
C GLU A 24 -15.11 0.89 -17.86
N ARG A 25 -14.75 1.17 -16.61
CA ARG A 25 -13.55 0.64 -15.96
C ARG A 25 -13.60 -0.87 -15.84
N ASP A 26 -14.77 -1.45 -15.56
CA ASP A 26 -14.92 -2.89 -15.48
C ASP A 26 -14.66 -3.59 -16.82
N ILE A 27 -15.24 -3.08 -17.91
CA ILE A 27 -15.08 -3.65 -19.26
C ILE A 27 -13.64 -3.49 -19.79
N THR A 28 -12.92 -2.46 -19.35
CA THR A 28 -11.59 -2.12 -19.84
C THR A 28 -10.49 -2.60 -18.90
N TRP A 29 -10.35 -1.94 -17.75
CA TRP A 29 -9.29 -2.17 -16.78
C TRP A 29 -9.48 -3.48 -16.02
N THR A 30 -10.65 -3.73 -15.44
CA THR A 30 -10.89 -4.94 -14.64
C THR A 30 -10.75 -6.20 -15.51
N GLU A 31 -11.25 -6.17 -16.75
CA GLU A 31 -11.03 -7.25 -17.72
C GLU A 31 -9.56 -7.40 -18.15
N TYR A 32 -8.82 -6.31 -18.31
CA TYR A 32 -7.37 -6.38 -18.53
C TYR A 32 -6.67 -7.04 -17.34
N VAL A 33 -7.02 -6.67 -16.11
CA VAL A 33 -6.46 -7.27 -14.88
C VAL A 33 -6.76 -8.75 -14.83
N ARG A 34 -8.01 -9.16 -15.15
CA ARG A 34 -8.43 -10.56 -15.18
C ARG A 34 -7.63 -11.38 -16.20
N LYS A 35 -7.38 -10.85 -17.40
CA LYS A 35 -6.62 -11.55 -18.46
C LYS A 35 -5.14 -11.69 -18.16
N ASN A 36 -4.56 -10.76 -17.39
CA ASN A 36 -3.13 -10.72 -17.09
C ASN A 36 -2.82 -11.06 -15.62
N SER A 37 -3.76 -11.71 -14.93
CA SER A 37 -3.73 -11.91 -13.47
C SER A 37 -2.40 -12.49 -12.99
N TYR A 38 -1.90 -13.55 -13.62
CA TYR A 38 -0.62 -14.19 -13.26
C TYR A 38 0.58 -13.22 -13.24
N GLN A 39 0.72 -12.40 -14.29
CA GLN A 39 1.84 -11.45 -14.40
C GLN A 39 1.68 -10.30 -13.41
N LEU A 40 0.44 -9.84 -13.20
CA LEU A 40 0.14 -8.80 -12.23
C LEU A 40 0.37 -9.28 -10.80
N GLU A 41 0.07 -10.53 -10.48
CA GLU A 41 0.39 -11.12 -9.18
C GLU A 41 1.89 -11.11 -8.89
N GLN A 42 2.72 -11.45 -9.88
CA GLN A 42 4.18 -11.36 -9.74
C GLN A 42 4.62 -9.92 -9.50
N PHE A 43 4.10 -8.98 -10.28
CA PHE A 43 4.39 -7.55 -10.12
C PHE A 43 4.00 -7.01 -8.72
N ILE A 44 2.83 -7.40 -8.20
CA ILE A 44 2.38 -7.02 -6.86
C ILE A 44 3.29 -7.63 -5.78
N SER A 45 3.70 -8.89 -5.97
CA SER A 45 4.59 -9.59 -5.03
C SER A 45 5.98 -8.97 -4.98
N GLU A 46 6.52 -8.56 -6.14
CA GLU A 46 7.78 -7.82 -6.22
C GLU A 46 7.69 -6.47 -5.52
N PHE A 47 6.60 -5.72 -5.74
CA PHE A 47 6.35 -4.45 -5.06
C PHE A 47 6.26 -4.62 -3.54
N GLU A 48 5.54 -5.65 -3.06
CA GLU A 48 5.48 -5.97 -1.63
C GLU A 48 6.87 -6.25 -1.06
N ASN A 49 7.66 -7.09 -1.73
CA ASN A 49 9.00 -7.44 -1.28
C ASN A 49 9.91 -6.22 -1.19
N GLN A 50 9.81 -5.30 -2.16
CA GLN A 50 10.53 -4.02 -2.13
C GLN A 50 10.09 -3.13 -0.95
N CYS A 51 8.80 -3.11 -0.61
CA CYS A 51 8.29 -2.35 0.53
C CYS A 51 8.65 -2.99 1.88
N ARG A 52 8.77 -4.32 1.94
CA ARG A 52 9.19 -5.04 3.15
C ARG A 52 10.66 -4.81 3.48
N ASN A 53 11.49 -4.64 2.46
CA ASN A 53 12.92 -4.40 2.63
C ASN A 53 13.15 -2.92 3.00
N VAL A 54 13.67 -2.70 4.21
CA VAL A 54 13.98 -1.37 4.77
C VAL A 54 15.48 -1.05 4.68
N SER A 55 16.22 -1.77 3.83
CA SER A 55 17.64 -1.47 3.57
C SER A 55 17.82 -0.08 2.96
N HIS A 56 19.03 0.48 3.02
CA HIS A 56 19.37 1.73 2.35
C HIS A 56 19.10 1.65 0.84
N GLU A 57 17.99 2.23 0.41
CA GLU A 57 17.59 2.38 -1.00
C GLU A 57 17.94 3.78 -1.50
N SER A 58 18.18 3.90 -2.80
CA SER A 58 18.39 5.21 -3.42
C SER A 58 17.08 5.99 -3.54
N ASP A 59 17.16 7.33 -3.58
CA ASP A 59 16.00 8.21 -3.76
C ASP A 59 15.16 7.87 -5.00
N ILE A 60 15.81 7.37 -6.06
CA ILE A 60 15.15 6.96 -7.30
C ILE A 60 14.22 5.77 -7.05
N ILE A 61 14.66 4.80 -6.24
CA ILE A 61 13.86 3.62 -5.89
C ILE A 61 12.68 4.02 -5.01
N LEU A 62 12.90 4.88 -4.02
CA LEU A 62 11.83 5.39 -3.14
C LEU A 62 10.76 6.15 -3.95
N ARG A 63 11.17 7.03 -4.88
CA ARG A 63 10.25 7.74 -5.79
C ARG A 63 9.47 6.76 -6.68
N LYS A 64 10.13 5.73 -7.19
CA LYS A 64 9.47 4.68 -8.00
C LYS A 64 8.42 3.94 -7.18
N GLN A 65 8.70 3.54 -5.93
CA GLN A 65 7.74 2.87 -5.06
C GLN A 65 6.49 3.74 -4.83
N LYS A 66 6.67 5.04 -4.55
CA LYS A 66 5.57 6.00 -4.42
C LYS A 66 4.72 6.08 -5.69
N LEU A 67 5.33 6.14 -6.87
CA LEU A 67 4.60 6.13 -8.14
C LEU A 67 3.85 4.81 -8.38
N VAL A 68 4.50 3.67 -8.12
CA VAL A 68 3.89 2.35 -8.32
C VAL A 68 2.68 2.15 -7.40
N SER A 69 2.70 2.67 -6.17
CA SER A 69 1.57 2.59 -5.24
C SER A 69 0.26 3.13 -5.85
N LYS A 70 0.35 4.21 -6.63
CA LYS A 70 -0.80 4.82 -7.34
C LYS A 70 -1.37 3.93 -8.44
N VAL A 71 -0.60 2.96 -8.95
CA VAL A 71 -1.11 1.92 -9.87
C VAL A 71 -1.64 0.74 -9.07
N ILE A 72 -0.93 0.33 -8.02
CA ILE A 72 -1.27 -0.84 -7.21
C ILE A 72 -2.68 -0.72 -6.62
N VAL A 73 -3.08 0.49 -6.21
CA VAL A 73 -4.42 0.75 -5.67
C VAL A 73 -5.54 0.37 -6.65
N TRP A 74 -5.33 0.50 -7.96
CA TRP A 74 -6.33 0.17 -8.97
C TRP A 74 -6.53 -1.33 -9.18
N PHE A 75 -5.64 -2.18 -8.69
CA PHE A 75 -5.88 -3.64 -8.70
C PHE A 75 -6.93 -4.06 -7.67
N LEU A 76 -7.34 -3.17 -6.75
CA LEU A 76 -8.44 -3.40 -5.82
C LEU A 76 -9.81 -3.48 -6.52
N THR A 77 -9.95 -2.99 -7.76
CA THR A 77 -11.18 -3.14 -8.56
C THR A 77 -11.34 -4.53 -9.16
N SER A 78 -10.35 -5.42 -8.98
CA SER A 78 -10.40 -6.79 -9.49
C SER A 78 -11.56 -7.58 -8.86
N THR A 79 -12.18 -8.45 -9.65
CA THR A 79 -13.17 -9.41 -9.15
C THR A 79 -12.52 -10.61 -8.43
N ASP A 80 -11.22 -10.82 -8.60
CA ASP A 80 -10.46 -11.87 -7.94
C ASP A 80 -10.14 -11.48 -6.48
N ARG A 81 -10.72 -12.23 -5.53
CA ARG A 81 -10.49 -12.02 -4.09
C ARG A 81 -9.03 -12.26 -3.70
N ALA A 82 -8.36 -13.28 -4.24
CA ALA A 82 -6.98 -13.59 -3.89
C ALA A 82 -6.03 -12.48 -4.34
N LEU A 83 -6.25 -11.93 -5.54
CA LEU A 83 -5.51 -10.78 -6.03
C LEU A 83 -5.73 -9.55 -5.12
N ARG A 84 -6.98 -9.23 -4.77
CA ARG A 84 -7.28 -8.09 -3.89
C ARG A 84 -6.65 -8.21 -2.51
N ASP A 85 -6.62 -9.41 -1.94
CA ASP A 85 -5.99 -9.64 -0.64
C ASP A 85 -4.47 -9.46 -0.72
N LYS A 86 -3.83 -9.94 -1.80
CA LYS A 86 -2.40 -9.67 -2.08
C LYS A 86 -2.13 -8.17 -2.24
N VAL A 87 -2.96 -7.45 -2.98
CA VAL A 87 -2.85 -6.00 -3.16
C VAL A 87 -3.00 -5.26 -1.84
N THR A 88 -4.00 -5.62 -1.03
CA THR A 88 -4.23 -5.02 0.29
C THR A 88 -3.01 -5.22 1.20
N ARG A 89 -2.42 -6.43 1.19
CA ARG A 89 -1.22 -6.74 1.96
C ARG A 89 0.01 -5.98 1.45
N ALA A 90 0.17 -5.83 0.14
CA ALA A 90 1.25 -5.04 -0.44
C ALA A 90 1.13 -3.55 -0.06
N LEU A 91 -0.09 -3.00 -0.09
CA LEU A 91 -0.37 -1.64 0.37
C LEU A 91 -0.12 -1.46 1.87
N TYR A 92 -0.40 -2.47 2.70
CA TYR A 92 -0.05 -2.47 4.11
C TYR A 92 1.46 -2.32 4.34
N PHE A 93 2.29 -3.11 3.64
CA PHE A 93 3.75 -2.97 3.76
C PHE A 93 4.25 -1.64 3.19
N TYR A 94 3.66 -1.16 2.10
CA TYR A 94 3.94 0.16 1.56
C TYR A 94 3.65 1.27 2.59
N GLY A 95 2.47 1.26 3.22
CA GLY A 95 2.11 2.28 4.21
C GLY A 95 2.85 2.16 5.54
N ARG A 96 3.36 0.96 5.88
CA ARG A 96 4.33 0.84 6.99
C ARG A 96 5.65 1.56 6.71
N LYS A 97 6.07 1.60 5.44
CA LYS A 97 7.31 2.26 5.01
C LYS A 97 7.12 3.75 4.72
N PHE A 98 5.97 4.13 4.19
CA PHE A 98 5.61 5.49 3.78
C PHE A 98 4.24 5.89 4.37
N PRO A 99 4.14 6.11 5.69
CA PRO A 99 2.84 6.31 6.34
C PRO A 99 2.14 7.59 5.87
N GLU A 100 2.87 8.70 5.72
CA GLU A 100 2.30 9.97 5.25
C GLU A 100 1.76 9.87 3.83
N GLU A 101 2.53 9.26 2.92
CA GLU A 101 2.11 9.07 1.54
C GLU A 101 0.96 8.08 1.41
N PHE A 102 0.90 7.07 2.29
CA PHE A 102 -0.21 6.15 2.31
C PHE A 102 -1.50 6.80 2.82
N ILE A 103 -1.43 7.67 3.83
CA ILE A 103 -2.60 8.46 4.27
C ILE A 103 -3.10 9.34 3.12
N ALA A 104 -2.22 10.02 2.40
CA ALA A 104 -2.62 10.80 1.23
C ALA A 104 -3.27 9.93 0.13
N LEU A 105 -2.81 8.69 -0.04
CA LEU A 105 -3.43 7.72 -0.96
C LEU A 105 -4.83 7.28 -0.48
N VAL A 106 -5.03 7.10 0.84
CA VAL A 106 -6.33 6.81 1.44
C VAL A 106 -7.30 7.96 1.19
N GLU A 107 -6.88 9.20 1.45
CA GLU A 107 -7.70 10.39 1.18
C GLU A 107 -8.08 10.51 -0.30
N GLU A 108 -7.13 10.29 -1.21
CA GLU A 108 -7.39 10.25 -2.65
C GLU A 108 -8.42 9.16 -3.00
N SER A 109 -8.34 7.99 -2.34
CA SER A 109 -9.22 6.87 -2.60
C SER A 109 -10.69 7.10 -2.24
N LEU A 110 -10.96 7.94 -1.24
CA LEU A 110 -12.33 8.30 -0.84
C LEU A 110 -13.09 9.05 -1.95
N GLY A 111 -12.36 9.71 -2.86
CA GLY A 111 -12.92 10.39 -4.02
C GLY A 111 -13.24 9.48 -5.21
N TYR A 112 -12.84 8.20 -5.17
CA TYR A 112 -13.09 7.27 -6.26
C TYR A 112 -14.52 6.72 -6.23
N ASN A 113 -15.13 6.60 -7.41
CA ASN A 113 -16.47 6.05 -7.62
C ASN A 113 -16.54 4.51 -7.51
N ASP A 114 -15.64 3.88 -6.75
CA ASP A 114 -15.59 2.44 -6.52
C ASP A 114 -15.36 2.14 -5.03
N PRO A 115 -16.38 1.62 -4.32
CA PRO A 115 -16.30 1.32 -2.89
C PRO A 115 -15.16 0.39 -2.48
N TYR A 116 -14.83 -0.59 -3.32
CA TYR A 116 -13.82 -1.59 -2.96
C TYR A 116 -12.43 -0.98 -2.78
N ILE A 117 -12.17 0.15 -3.42
CA ILE A 117 -10.88 0.82 -3.30
C ILE A 117 -10.74 1.43 -1.90
N TRP A 118 -11.67 2.31 -1.49
CA TRP A 118 -11.54 2.99 -0.21
C TRP A 118 -11.78 2.07 0.99
N GLU A 119 -12.62 1.04 0.87
CA GLU A 119 -12.80 0.05 1.94
C GLU A 119 -11.48 -0.66 2.27
N ARG A 120 -10.73 -1.07 1.24
CA ARG A 120 -9.48 -1.81 1.40
C ARG A 120 -8.31 -0.93 1.80
N THR A 121 -8.24 0.32 1.32
CA THR A 121 -7.22 1.27 1.78
C THR A 121 -7.44 1.67 3.24
N LEU A 122 -8.69 1.86 3.68
CA LEU A 122 -9.02 2.07 5.11
C LEU A 122 -8.70 0.85 5.97
N ALA A 123 -9.01 -0.37 5.51
CA ALA A 123 -8.64 -1.58 6.25
C ALA A 123 -7.12 -1.71 6.41
N ALA A 124 -6.36 -1.40 5.36
CA ALA A 124 -4.90 -1.37 5.43
C ALA A 124 -4.38 -0.26 6.36
N SER A 125 -4.97 0.94 6.35
CA SER A 125 -4.57 2.04 7.24
C SER A 125 -4.79 1.68 8.70
N TYR A 126 -5.93 1.06 9.03
CA TYR A 126 -6.18 0.52 10.37
C TYR A 126 -5.10 -0.50 10.78
N GLY A 127 -4.76 -1.44 9.88
CA GLY A 127 -3.71 -2.41 10.12
C GLY A 127 -2.34 -1.76 10.38
N ILE A 128 -2.00 -0.71 9.65
CA ILE A 128 -0.74 0.05 9.84
C ILE A 128 -0.71 0.72 11.21
N VAL A 129 -1.80 1.38 11.61
CA VAL A 129 -1.92 2.03 12.92
C VAL A 129 -1.76 1.01 14.04
N MET A 130 -2.42 -0.15 13.94
CA MET A 130 -2.29 -1.21 14.93
C MET A 130 -0.86 -1.78 15.00
N ALA A 131 -0.19 -1.94 13.85
CA ALA A 131 1.19 -2.40 13.82
C ALA A 131 2.14 -1.40 14.50
N GLN A 132 1.95 -0.10 14.27
CA GLN A 132 2.73 0.95 14.92
C GLN A 132 2.48 1.01 16.43
N TYR A 133 1.21 0.93 16.84
CA TYR A 133 0.83 0.90 18.26
C TYR A 133 1.50 -0.27 19.00
N ASN A 134 1.46 -1.47 18.41
CA ASN A 134 2.10 -2.65 19.00
C ASN A 134 3.62 -2.49 19.12
N SER A 135 4.30 -1.94 18.11
CA SER A 135 5.74 -1.68 18.20
C SER A 135 6.11 -0.69 19.32
N ILE A 136 5.28 0.34 19.54
CA ILE A 136 5.47 1.29 20.65
C ILE A 136 5.25 0.59 22.00
N ALA A 137 4.20 -0.24 22.11
CA ALA A 137 3.92 -1.01 23.32
C ALA A 137 5.05 -1.98 23.68
N GLU A 138 5.64 -2.66 22.69
CA GLU A 138 6.81 -3.54 22.87
C GLU A 138 8.02 -2.73 23.39
N SER A 139 8.38 -1.63 22.74
CA SER A 139 9.53 -0.80 23.17
C SER A 139 9.35 -0.21 24.57
N THR A 140 8.14 0.22 24.94
CA THR A 140 7.86 0.72 26.29
C THR A 140 7.98 -0.38 27.34
N SER A 141 7.49 -1.60 27.05
CA SER A 141 7.63 -2.74 27.94
C SER A 141 9.08 -3.15 28.18
N GLU A 142 9.93 -3.10 27.15
CA GLU A 142 11.37 -3.35 27.26
C GLU A 142 12.07 -2.31 28.15
N ILE A 143 11.72 -1.03 28.00
CA ILE A 143 12.25 0.06 28.83
C ILE A 143 11.82 -0.12 30.29
N THR A 144 10.55 -0.42 30.56
CA THR A 144 10.06 -0.66 31.93
C THR A 144 10.78 -1.84 32.57
N CYS A 145 10.91 -2.96 31.85
CA CYS A 145 11.63 -4.14 32.32
C CYS A 145 13.12 -3.85 32.60
N TYR A 146 13.77 -3.03 31.75
CA TYR A 146 15.13 -2.58 31.98
C TYR A 146 15.26 -1.68 33.22
N LEU A 147 14.33 -0.74 33.42
CA LEU A 147 14.34 0.15 34.59
C LEU A 147 14.08 -0.63 35.89
N ASP A 148 13.19 -1.61 35.89
CA ASP A 148 12.93 -2.51 37.02
C ASP A 148 14.16 -3.39 37.33
N PHE A 149 14.89 -3.83 36.30
CA PHE A 149 16.14 -4.57 36.46
C PHE A 149 17.29 -3.71 37.03
N VAL A 150 17.39 -2.45 36.62
CA VAL A 150 18.48 -1.53 37.02
C VAL A 150 18.21 -0.87 38.38
N ASN A 151 16.95 -0.72 38.80
CA ASN A 151 16.61 -0.12 40.09
C ASN A 151 15.61 -0.96 40.92
N PRO A 152 16.07 -2.10 41.48
CA PRO A 152 15.19 -3.05 42.18
C PRO A 152 14.63 -2.56 43.52
N TYR A 153 14.91 -1.31 43.93
CA TYR A 153 14.53 -0.76 45.24
C TYR A 153 13.55 0.42 45.18
N THR A 154 12.87 0.64 44.05
CA THR A 154 11.80 1.64 43.99
C THR A 154 10.47 1.00 44.38
N THR A 155 10.16 0.96 45.68
CA THR A 155 8.79 0.79 46.19
C THR A 155 8.62 1.67 47.43
#